data_AF-C6T2J8-F1
#
_entry.id   AF-C6T2J8-F1
#
_cell.length_a   1.000
_cell.length_b   1.000
_cell.length_c   1.000
_cell.angle_alpha   90.00
_cell.angle_beta   90.00
_cell.angle_gamma   90.00
#
_symmetry.space_group_name_H-M   'P 1'
#
loop_
_entity.id
_entity.type
_entity.pdbx_description
1 polymer ?
#
loop_
_entity_poly.entity_id
_entity_poly.type
_entity_poly.pdbx_seq_one_letter_code
_entity_poly.pdbx_strand_id
1 'polypeptide(L)'
;MITSNIGGLPFAAGMAVFCFEGFGMTLALENSMQDKRKFPILLAQTFGGITLVYILFGFCGYMAFGEETRDIVTLNLPRNWSSLAVQVGLCVGLAFTLPVMFHPINEIVEGKLKIILRNNNDSMGLENMCIYVSRAIVVVGLAVIASFVPEFSVFASFVGSTLCAMLSFVMPATFHLKLFGSSLPIWQKALDSIVLLSGLFFAFYGTYNTIVGV
;
A
#
# COMPACT_ATOMS: atom_id res chain seq x y z
N MET A 1 22.20 -14.55 2.00
CA MET A 1 22.53 -15.21 0.71
C MET A 1 21.79 -14.52 -0.45
N ILE A 2 21.86 -13.17 -0.53
CA ILE A 2 21.17 -12.37 -1.55
C ILE A 2 22.05 -11.15 -1.90
N THR A 3 23.32 -11.34 -2.26
CA THR A 3 24.24 -10.18 -2.37
C THR A 3 25.31 -10.27 -3.46
N SER A 4 25.03 -10.88 -4.62
CA SER A 4 25.97 -10.81 -5.75
C SER A 4 25.40 -10.90 -7.17
N ASN A 5 24.08 -10.71 -7.39
CA ASN A 5 23.54 -10.80 -8.74
C ASN A 5 22.39 -9.82 -9.02
N ILE A 6 22.30 -9.40 -10.28
CA ILE A 6 21.26 -8.51 -10.87
C ILE A 6 19.83 -9.02 -10.56
N GLY A 7 19.69 -10.29 -10.17
CA GLY A 7 18.43 -10.92 -9.76
C GLY A 7 17.77 -10.39 -8.48
N GLY A 8 18.48 -9.62 -7.63
CA GLY A 8 17.86 -8.97 -6.45
C GLY A 8 17.13 -7.66 -6.77
N LEU A 9 17.37 -7.06 -7.94
CA LEU A 9 16.78 -5.78 -8.33
C LEU A 9 15.24 -5.82 -8.42
N PRO A 10 14.59 -6.86 -8.98
CA PRO A 10 13.13 -6.93 -9.03
C PRO A 10 12.50 -6.97 -7.63
N PHE A 11 13.14 -7.68 -6.69
CA PHE A 11 12.70 -7.71 -5.29
C PHE A 11 12.80 -6.34 -4.63
N ALA A 12 13.96 -5.68 -4.76
CA ALA A 12 14.15 -4.32 -4.23
C ALA A 12 13.19 -3.31 -4.87
N ALA A 13 12.91 -3.44 -6.16
CA ALA A 13 11.92 -2.61 -6.86
C ALA A 13 10.50 -2.85 -6.34
N GLY A 14 10.10 -4.11 -6.14
CA GLY A 14 8.80 -4.45 -5.53
C GLY A 14 8.65 -3.85 -4.14
N MET A 15 9.67 -4.00 -3.30
CA MET A 15 9.72 -3.37 -1.97
C MET A 15 9.64 -1.85 -2.03
N ALA A 16 10.37 -1.21 -2.96
CA ALA A 16 10.33 0.24 -3.13
C ALA A 16 8.92 0.72 -3.52
N VAL A 17 8.27 0.06 -4.49
CA VAL A 17 6.89 0.39 -4.90
C VAL A 17 5.92 0.23 -3.72
N PHE A 18 6.07 -0.84 -2.92
CA PHE A 18 5.30 -1.02 -1.70
C PHE A 18 5.49 0.12 -0.69
N CYS A 19 6.73 0.57 -0.46
CA CYS A 19 7.01 1.69 0.45
C CYS A 19 6.36 3.03 0.02
N PHE A 20 6.13 3.21 -1.29
CA PHE A 20 5.48 4.39 -1.85
C PHE A 20 3.98 4.19 -2.11
N GLU A 21 3.41 3.07 -1.66
CA GLU A 21 1.98 2.85 -1.72
C GLU A 21 1.24 3.81 -0.77
N GLY A 22 0.45 4.72 -1.34
CA GLY A 22 -0.45 5.60 -0.58
C GLY A 22 -1.65 6.08 -1.41
N PHE A 23 -1.83 5.49 -2.60
CA PHE A 23 -2.78 5.98 -3.61
C PHE A 23 -4.23 5.95 -3.09
N GLY A 24 -4.60 4.90 -2.33
CA GLY A 24 -5.95 4.76 -1.77
C GLY A 24 -6.36 5.89 -0.81
N MET A 25 -5.40 6.51 -0.12
CA MET A 25 -5.67 7.62 0.79
C MET A 25 -5.63 8.99 0.11
N THR A 26 -5.03 9.08 -1.08
CA THR A 26 -4.74 10.35 -1.79
C THR A 26 -6.03 11.14 -2.04
N LEU A 27 -7.09 10.48 -2.53
CA LEU A 27 -8.39 11.13 -2.81
C LEU A 27 -9.12 11.57 -1.53
N ALA A 28 -9.13 10.72 -0.49
CA ALA A 28 -9.75 11.05 0.79
C ALA A 28 -9.03 12.23 1.46
N LEU A 29 -7.69 12.27 1.35
CA LEU A 29 -6.87 13.35 1.87
C LEU A 29 -7.11 14.66 1.11
N GLU A 30 -7.12 14.61 -0.23
CA GLU A 30 -7.44 15.78 -1.05
C GLU A 30 -8.85 16.32 -0.75
N ASN A 31 -9.83 15.45 -0.56
CA ASN A 31 -11.19 15.86 -0.19
C ASN A 31 -11.28 16.47 1.21
N SER A 32 -10.39 16.08 2.13
CA SER A 32 -10.32 16.61 3.49
C SER A 32 -9.54 17.94 3.57
N MET A 33 -8.86 18.35 2.51
CA MET A 33 -8.10 19.61 2.48
C MET A 33 -8.99 20.84 2.26
N GLN A 34 -8.72 21.89 3.03
CA GLN A 34 -9.36 23.20 2.85
C GLN A 34 -9.05 23.83 1.47
N ASP A 35 -7.82 23.68 0.97
CA ASP A 35 -7.40 24.19 -0.34
C ASP A 35 -6.76 23.10 -1.19
N LYS A 36 -7.58 22.48 -2.05
CA LYS A 36 -7.19 21.38 -2.94
C LYS A 36 -6.09 21.76 -3.94
N ARG A 37 -5.95 23.05 -4.27
CA ARG A 37 -4.94 23.52 -5.24
C ARG A 37 -3.50 23.32 -4.78
N LYS A 38 -3.28 23.24 -3.46
CA LYS A 38 -1.95 23.03 -2.86
C LYS A 38 -1.58 21.56 -2.76
N PHE A 39 -2.53 20.64 -2.97
CA PHE A 39 -2.32 19.21 -2.85
C PHE A 39 -1.12 18.67 -3.64
N PRO A 40 -0.93 18.96 -4.94
CA PRO A 40 0.20 18.40 -5.69
C PRO A 40 1.57 18.85 -5.17
N ILE A 41 1.68 20.10 -4.68
CA ILE A 41 2.94 20.62 -4.11
C ILE A 41 3.23 19.93 -2.78
N LEU A 42 2.22 19.80 -1.91
CA LEU A 42 2.37 19.11 -0.63
C LEU A 42 2.70 17.63 -0.83
N LEU A 43 2.07 16.99 -1.81
CA LEU A 43 2.34 15.61 -2.18
C LEU A 43 3.81 15.46 -2.61
N ALA A 44 4.29 16.28 -3.54
CA ALA A 44 5.67 16.25 -4.01
C ALA A 44 6.69 16.47 -2.87
N GLN A 45 6.44 17.44 -1.98
CA GLN A 45 7.28 17.68 -0.81
C GLN A 45 7.30 16.49 0.15
N THR A 46 6.14 15.86 0.37
CA THR A 46 6.01 14.70 1.24
C THR A 46 6.77 13.51 0.67
N PHE A 47 6.58 13.20 -0.63
CA PHE A 47 7.31 12.13 -1.32
C PHE A 47 8.82 12.36 -1.29
N GLY A 48 9.28 13.59 -1.51
CA GLY A 48 10.70 13.93 -1.40
C GLY A 48 11.25 13.70 0.01
N GLY A 49 10.51 14.13 1.04
CA GLY A 49 10.89 13.96 2.44
C GLY A 49 10.97 12.49 2.86
N ILE A 50 9.92 11.70 2.58
CA ILE A 50 9.91 10.27 2.94
C ILE A 50 10.98 9.49 2.19
N THR A 51 11.27 9.84 0.92
CA THR A 51 12.34 9.21 0.14
C THR A 51 13.69 9.41 0.81
N LEU A 52 13.98 10.63 1.25
CA LEU A 52 15.22 10.94 1.96
C LEU A 52 15.32 10.15 3.26
N VAL A 53 14.23 10.09 4.04
CA VAL A 53 14.19 9.31 5.29
C VAL A 53 14.42 7.82 5.03
N TYR A 54 13.80 7.24 4.00
CA TYR A 54 13.99 5.83 3.63
C TYR A 54 15.43 5.53 3.22
N ILE A 55 16.06 6.39 2.40
CA ILE A 55 17.46 6.21 1.99
C ILE A 55 18.39 6.29 3.20
N LEU A 56 18.24 7.31 4.04
CA LEU A 56 19.09 7.50 5.22
C LEU A 56 18.91 6.34 6.21
N PHE A 57 17.67 5.94 6.47
CA PHE A 57 17.38 4.85 7.41
C PHE A 57 17.87 3.50 6.88
N GLY A 58 17.66 3.21 5.59
CA GLY A 58 18.16 2.00 4.94
C GLY A 58 19.69 1.94 4.94
N PHE A 59 20.35 3.06 4.64
CA PHE A 59 21.81 3.17 4.66
C PHE A 59 22.39 2.96 6.07
N CYS A 60 21.84 3.64 7.08
CA CYS A 60 22.25 3.47 8.47
C CYS A 60 21.99 2.05 8.98
N GLY A 61 20.86 1.44 8.61
CA GLY A 61 20.53 0.07 8.96
C GLY A 61 21.53 -0.93 8.39
N TYR A 62 21.88 -0.80 7.11
CA TYR A 62 22.89 -1.66 6.48
C TYR A 62 24.28 -1.45 7.08
N MET A 63 24.70 -0.21 7.37
CA MET A 63 25.97 0.04 8.06
C MET A 63 26.04 -0.56 9.47
N ALA A 64 24.91 -0.64 10.18
CA ALA A 64 24.86 -1.14 11.55
C ALA A 64 24.89 -2.67 11.63
N PHE A 65 24.18 -3.37 10.74
CA PHE A 65 23.98 -4.83 10.82
C PHE A 65 24.61 -5.61 9.66
N GLY A 66 25.00 -4.95 8.58
CA GLY A 66 25.61 -5.57 7.40
C GLY A 66 24.74 -6.68 6.81
N GLU A 67 25.37 -7.80 6.48
CA GLU A 67 24.72 -8.98 5.87
C GLU A 67 23.78 -9.74 6.82
N GLU A 68 23.81 -9.46 8.14
CA GLU A 68 22.92 -10.05 9.15
C GLU A 68 21.58 -9.31 9.26
N THR A 69 21.32 -8.33 8.38
CA THR A 69 20.08 -7.54 8.41
C THR A 69 18.85 -8.40 8.08
N ARG A 70 18.06 -8.72 9.10
CA ARG A 70 16.70 -9.29 8.93
C ARG A 70 15.73 -8.34 8.24
N ASP A 71 14.71 -8.91 7.60
CA ASP A 71 13.56 -8.25 6.96
C ASP A 71 12.96 -7.09 7.77
N ILE A 72 12.83 -7.30 9.08
CA ILE A 72 12.35 -6.30 10.02
C ILE A 72 13.53 -5.90 10.91
N VAL A 73 14.07 -4.70 10.67
CA VAL A 73 15.29 -4.23 11.35
C VAL A 73 15.17 -4.19 12.88
N THR A 74 13.96 -4.00 13.42
CA THR A 74 13.74 -3.99 14.88
C THR A 74 13.98 -5.36 15.52
N LEU A 75 13.98 -6.44 14.74
CA LEU A 75 14.33 -7.79 15.21
C LEU A 75 15.85 -8.01 15.30
N ASN A 76 16.67 -7.13 14.70
CA ASN A 76 18.13 -7.16 14.83
C ASN A 76 18.62 -6.43 16.08
N LEU A 77 17.75 -5.65 16.73
CA LEU A 77 18.14 -4.88 17.92
C LEU A 77 18.46 -5.78 19.12
N PRO A 78 19.50 -5.46 19.90
CA PRO A 78 19.82 -6.20 21.11
C PRO A 78 18.72 -6.05 22.16
N ARG A 79 18.56 -7.05 23.02
CA ARG A 79 17.46 -7.17 23.99
C ARG A 79 17.67 -6.28 25.22
N ASN A 80 17.64 -4.96 25.00
CA ASN A 80 17.87 -3.92 25.99
C ASN A 80 16.61 -3.05 26.20
N TRP A 81 16.55 -2.31 27.31
CA TRP A 81 15.44 -1.40 27.62
C TRP A 81 15.17 -0.36 26.52
N SER A 82 16.21 0.16 25.87
CA SER A 82 16.09 1.10 24.74
C SER A 82 15.44 0.46 23.52
N SER A 83 15.89 -0.74 23.13
CA SER A 83 15.31 -1.48 22.00
C SER A 83 13.86 -1.88 22.25
N LEU A 84 13.53 -2.27 23.49
CA LEU A 84 12.16 -2.54 23.89
C LEU A 84 11.29 -1.27 23.74
N ALA A 85 11.78 -0.11 24.17
CA ALA A 85 11.06 1.15 24.01
C ALA A 85 10.81 1.50 22.53
N VAL A 86 11.79 1.26 21.65
CA VAL A 86 11.61 1.42 20.19
C VAL A 86 10.56 0.46 19.63
N GLN A 87 10.61 -0.81 20.01
CA GLN A 87 9.63 -1.81 19.56
C GLN A 87 8.21 -1.48 20.03
N VAL A 88 8.04 -1.09 21.30
CA VAL A 88 6.74 -0.65 21.84
C VAL A 88 6.26 0.61 21.13
N GLY A 89 7.15 1.59 20.94
CA GLY A 89 6.84 2.82 20.20
C GLY A 89 6.39 2.54 18.77
N LEU A 90 7.05 1.61 18.08
CA LEU A 90 6.64 1.16 16.75
C LEU A 90 5.26 0.51 16.77
N CYS A 91 4.99 -0.40 17.72
CA CYS A 91 3.68 -1.04 17.86
C CYS A 91 2.56 -0.03 18.11
N VAL A 92 2.79 0.93 19.01
CA VAL A 92 1.84 2.02 19.28
C VAL A 92 1.63 2.89 18.05
N GLY A 93 2.71 3.24 17.35
CA GLY A 93 2.64 3.99 16.09
C GLY A 93 1.79 3.28 15.05
N LEU A 94 2.05 1.99 14.80
CA LEU A 94 1.29 1.16 13.88
C LEU A 94 -0.19 1.05 14.28
N ALA A 95 -0.49 0.94 15.58
CA ALA A 95 -1.86 0.91 16.07
C ALA A 95 -2.62 2.21 15.75
N PHE A 96 -1.95 3.37 15.73
CA PHE A 96 -2.54 4.64 15.32
C PHE A 96 -2.58 4.82 13.80
N THR A 97 -1.60 4.30 13.06
CA THR A 97 -1.57 4.36 11.60
C THR A 97 -2.67 3.51 10.96
N LEU A 98 -3.02 2.38 11.58
CA LEU A 98 -4.02 1.46 11.06
C LEU A 98 -5.39 2.14 10.82
N PRO A 99 -6.03 2.82 11.80
CA PRO A 99 -7.27 3.56 11.57
C PRO A 99 -7.19 4.59 10.43
N VAL A 100 -6.04 5.26 10.27
CA VAL A 100 -5.84 6.28 9.23
C VAL A 100 -5.83 5.62 7.85
N MET A 101 -5.12 4.50 7.68
CA MET A 101 -5.10 3.75 6.42
C MET A 101 -6.46 3.12 6.08
N PHE A 102 -7.25 2.75 7.10
CA PHE A 102 -8.60 2.22 6.92
C PHE A 102 -9.66 3.27 6.60
N HIS A 103 -9.36 4.56 6.76
CA HIS A 103 -10.33 5.64 6.52
C HIS A 103 -11.02 5.56 5.14
N PRO A 104 -10.30 5.54 4.00
CA PRO A 104 -10.95 5.46 2.68
C PRO A 104 -11.75 4.16 2.49
N ILE A 105 -11.27 3.04 3.05
CA ILE A 105 -11.96 1.74 2.96
C ILE A 105 -13.30 1.82 3.70
N ASN A 106 -13.28 2.36 4.92
CA ASN A 106 -14.48 2.53 5.74
C ASN A 106 -15.48 3.49 5.08
N GLU A 107 -15.01 4.60 4.48
CA GLU A 107 -15.87 5.54 3.76
C GLU A 107 -16.60 4.86 2.57
N ILE A 108 -15.88 4.02 1.81
CA ILE A 108 -16.46 3.28 0.68
C ILE A 108 -17.43 2.20 1.16
N VAL A 109 -17.05 1.41 2.17
CA VAL A 109 -17.88 0.32 2.72
C VAL A 109 -19.17 0.90 3.33
N GLU A 110 -19.06 1.97 4.10
CA GLU A 110 -20.21 2.66 4.68
C GLU A 110 -21.11 3.26 3.61
N GLY A 111 -20.54 3.91 2.59
CA GLY A 111 -21.32 4.44 1.47
C GLY A 111 -22.17 3.37 0.80
N LYS A 112 -21.59 2.20 0.52
CA LYS A 112 -22.32 1.07 -0.07
C LYS A 112 -23.35 0.46 0.88
N LEU A 113 -22.97 0.27 2.15
CA LEU A 113 -23.83 -0.34 3.16
C LEU A 113 -25.07 0.52 3.42
N LYS A 114 -24.91 1.85 3.50
CA LYS A 114 -26.02 2.80 3.65
C LYS A 114 -27.00 2.75 2.49
N ILE A 115 -26.51 2.59 1.25
CA ILE A 115 -27.40 2.45 0.08
C ILE A 115 -28.24 1.18 0.19
N ILE A 116 -27.62 0.06 0.58
CA ILE A 116 -28.31 -1.24 0.71
C ILE A 116 -29.34 -1.19 1.84
N LEU A 117 -28.96 -0.69 3.02
CA LEU A 117 -29.84 -0.63 4.19
C LEU A 117 -30.98 0.37 4.01
N ARG A 118 -30.73 1.52 3.36
CA ARG A 118 -31.79 2.47 3.02
C ARG A 118 -32.81 1.87 2.04
N ASN A 119 -32.39 0.99 1.15
CA ASN A 119 -33.30 0.28 0.26
C ASN A 119 -34.20 -0.73 1.01
N ASN A 120 -33.76 -1.21 2.18
CA ASN A 120 -34.49 -2.18 3.00
C ASN A 120 -35.39 -1.53 4.10
N ASN A 121 -35.51 -0.19 4.15
CA ASN A 121 -36.27 0.55 5.19
C ASN A 121 -35.85 0.20 6.64
N ASP A 122 -34.58 -0.15 6.85
CA ASP A 122 -34.09 -0.52 8.18
C ASP A 122 -33.93 0.71 9.09
N SER A 123 -34.17 0.50 10.38
CA SER A 123 -34.15 1.53 11.41
C SER A 123 -32.74 2.07 11.69
N MET A 124 -32.63 3.36 12.00
CA MET A 124 -31.36 4.12 12.15
C MET A 124 -30.36 3.50 13.16
N GLY A 125 -30.84 2.68 14.11
CA GLY A 125 -29.98 1.95 15.06
C GLY A 125 -29.31 0.70 14.47
N LEU A 126 -29.97 0.01 13.54
CA LEU A 126 -29.41 -1.18 12.87
C LEU A 126 -28.30 -0.78 11.88
N GLU A 127 -28.44 0.38 11.25
CA GLU A 127 -27.42 0.95 10.36
C GLU A 127 -26.08 1.13 11.06
N ASN A 128 -26.06 1.80 12.21
CA ASN A 128 -24.84 2.02 12.98
C ASN A 128 -24.22 0.71 13.46
N MET A 129 -25.04 -0.24 13.94
CA MET A 129 -24.53 -1.56 14.34
C MET A 129 -23.91 -2.32 13.18
N CYS A 130 -24.54 -2.30 12.00
CA CYS A 130 -24.02 -2.98 10.81
C CYS A 130 -22.67 -2.37 10.36
N ILE A 131 -22.54 -1.04 10.45
CA ILE A 131 -21.27 -0.35 10.17
C ILE A 131 -20.17 -0.81 11.13
N TYR A 132 -20.41 -0.81 12.45
CA TYR A 132 -19.41 -1.26 13.42
C TYR A 132 -19.00 -2.72 13.21
N VAL A 133 -19.97 -3.59 12.94
CA VAL A 133 -19.71 -5.00 12.62
C VAL A 133 -18.87 -5.13 11.35
N SER A 134 -19.18 -4.38 10.29
CA SER A 134 -18.39 -4.41 9.05
C SER A 134 -16.94 -3.99 9.26
N ARG A 135 -16.70 -2.94 10.05
CA ARG A 135 -15.35 -2.49 10.43
C ARG A 135 -14.60 -3.57 11.23
N ALA A 136 -15.26 -4.19 12.19
CA ALA A 136 -14.68 -5.28 12.98
C ALA A 136 -14.31 -6.49 12.10
N ILE A 137 -15.18 -6.87 11.17
CA ILE A 137 -14.92 -7.98 10.22
C ILE A 137 -13.69 -7.69 9.37
N VAL A 138 -13.55 -6.47 8.83
CA VAL A 138 -12.38 -6.09 8.02
C VAL A 138 -11.09 -6.21 8.83
N VAL A 139 -11.07 -5.64 10.05
CA VAL A 139 -9.88 -5.68 10.93
C VAL A 139 -9.52 -7.12 11.33
N VAL A 140 -10.52 -7.93 11.71
CA VAL A 140 -10.30 -9.34 12.08
C VAL A 140 -9.81 -10.15 10.88
N GLY A 141 -10.42 -9.96 9.71
CA GLY A 141 -10.00 -10.64 8.48
C GLY A 141 -8.54 -10.37 8.12
N LEU A 142 -8.10 -9.13 8.28
CA LEU A 142 -6.70 -8.74 8.07
C LEU A 142 -5.76 -9.34 9.12
N ALA A 143 -6.17 -9.37 10.39
CA ALA A 143 -5.38 -9.99 11.45
C ALA A 143 -5.16 -11.49 11.18
N VAL A 144 -6.18 -12.18 10.66
CA VAL A 144 -6.09 -13.58 10.25
C VAL A 144 -5.13 -13.73 9.07
N ILE A 145 -5.25 -12.91 8.02
CA ILE A 145 -4.31 -12.95 6.88
C ILE A 145 -2.87 -12.71 7.37
N ALA A 146 -2.67 -11.73 8.25
CA ALA A 146 -1.36 -11.41 8.81
C ALA A 146 -0.75 -12.57 9.62
N SER A 147 -1.55 -13.40 10.29
CA SER A 147 -1.02 -14.56 11.03
C SER A 147 -0.53 -15.69 10.13
N PHE A 148 -0.88 -15.67 8.84
CA PHE A 148 -0.40 -16.63 7.85
C PHE A 148 0.82 -16.16 7.05
N VAL A 149 1.37 -14.96 7.30
CA VAL A 149 2.52 -14.43 6.57
C VAL A 149 3.83 -14.80 7.31
N PRO A 150 4.64 -15.75 6.80
CA PRO A 150 5.87 -16.19 7.46
C PRO A 150 7.05 -15.23 7.21
N GLU A 151 7.16 -14.67 6.01
CA GLU A 151 8.24 -13.77 5.59
C GLU A 151 7.67 -12.43 5.11
N PHE A 152 7.83 -11.40 5.93
CA PHE A 152 7.25 -10.08 5.67
C PHE A 152 7.80 -9.46 4.39
N SER A 153 9.11 -9.55 4.15
CA SER A 153 9.73 -8.88 3.01
C SER A 153 9.30 -9.48 1.66
N VAL A 154 9.18 -10.81 1.59
CA VAL A 154 8.66 -11.51 0.41
C VAL A 154 7.21 -11.11 0.14
N PHE A 155 6.37 -11.09 1.18
CA PHE A 155 4.98 -10.66 1.06
C PHE A 155 4.87 -9.19 0.60
N ALA A 156 5.64 -8.28 1.20
CA ALA A 156 5.65 -6.87 0.84
C ALA A 156 6.13 -6.64 -0.60
N SER A 157 7.20 -7.34 -1.03
CA SER A 157 7.69 -7.28 -2.40
C SER A 157 6.67 -7.82 -3.39
N PHE A 158 5.97 -8.90 -3.03
CA PHE A 158 4.88 -9.45 -3.84
C PHE A 158 3.73 -8.45 -3.99
N VAL A 159 3.23 -7.87 -2.90
CA VAL A 159 2.15 -6.88 -2.91
C VAL A 159 2.55 -5.65 -3.73
N GLY A 160 3.78 -5.14 -3.53
CA GLY A 160 4.31 -4.00 -4.26
C GLY A 160 4.43 -4.24 -5.76
N SER A 161 4.97 -5.40 -6.16
CA SER A 161 5.15 -5.74 -7.58
C SER A 161 3.84 -6.12 -8.30
N THR A 162 2.81 -6.54 -7.58
CA THR A 162 1.51 -6.93 -8.16
C THR A 162 0.44 -5.88 -7.93
N LEU A 163 -0.13 -5.82 -6.73
CA LEU A 163 -1.28 -4.98 -6.39
C LEU A 163 -0.96 -3.49 -6.54
N CYS A 164 0.16 -3.03 -5.99
CA CYS A 164 0.53 -1.63 -6.10
C CYS A 164 0.87 -1.25 -7.55
N ALA A 165 1.59 -2.11 -8.29
CA ALA A 165 1.85 -1.89 -9.71
C ALA A 165 0.56 -1.81 -10.54
N MET A 166 -0.42 -2.68 -10.28
CA MET A 166 -1.74 -2.60 -10.92
C MET A 166 -2.43 -1.27 -10.57
N LEU A 167 -2.47 -0.89 -9.31
CA LEU A 167 -3.13 0.36 -8.89
C LEU A 167 -2.42 1.61 -9.43
N SER A 168 -1.10 1.63 -9.50
CA SER A 168 -0.32 2.79 -9.93
C SER A 168 -0.22 2.93 -11.45
N PHE A 169 -0.23 1.82 -12.21
CA PHE A 169 -0.06 1.85 -13.66
C PHE A 169 -1.36 1.58 -14.42
N VAL A 170 -2.09 0.52 -14.04
CA VAL A 170 -3.30 0.08 -14.76
C VAL A 170 -4.44 1.06 -14.49
N MET A 171 -4.68 1.42 -13.22
CA MET A 171 -5.83 2.26 -12.86
C MET A 171 -5.78 3.65 -13.54
N PRO A 172 -4.68 4.43 -13.50
CA PRO A 172 -4.64 5.75 -14.13
C PRO A 172 -4.76 5.68 -15.65
N ALA A 173 -4.10 4.70 -16.29
CA ALA A 173 -4.20 4.49 -17.73
C ALA A 173 -5.64 4.13 -18.16
N THR A 174 -6.35 3.29 -17.40
CA THR A 174 -7.75 2.97 -17.70
C THR A 174 -8.67 4.17 -17.56
N PHE A 175 -8.48 5.01 -16.54
CA PHE A 175 -9.27 6.22 -16.37
C PHE A 175 -8.98 7.25 -17.45
N HIS A 176 -7.72 7.45 -17.81
CA HIS A 176 -7.32 8.37 -18.87
C HIS A 176 -7.93 7.95 -20.22
N LEU A 177 -7.85 6.67 -20.57
CA LEU A 177 -8.45 6.13 -21.80
C LEU A 177 -9.99 6.18 -21.79
N LYS A 178 -10.64 5.93 -20.65
CA LYS A 178 -12.10 5.98 -20.57
C LYS A 178 -12.66 7.41 -20.59
N LEU A 179 -11.99 8.37 -19.96
CA LEU A 179 -12.46 9.76 -19.92
C LEU A 179 -12.11 10.54 -21.20
N PHE A 180 -10.92 10.33 -21.77
CA PHE A 180 -10.39 11.16 -22.87
C PHE A 180 -10.19 10.38 -24.18
N GLY A 181 -10.54 9.10 -24.25
CA GLY A 181 -10.20 8.20 -25.35
C GLY A 181 -10.63 8.63 -26.76
N SER A 182 -11.66 9.46 -26.89
CA SER A 182 -12.12 10.01 -28.18
C SER A 182 -11.33 11.22 -28.66
N SER A 183 -10.62 11.90 -27.75
CA SER A 183 -9.94 13.18 -28.01
C SER A 183 -8.41 13.06 -27.96
N LEU A 184 -7.88 11.87 -27.68
CA LEU A 184 -6.45 11.63 -27.49
C LEU A 184 -5.73 11.29 -28.82
N PRO A 185 -4.51 11.81 -29.02
CA PRO A 185 -3.64 11.40 -30.11
C PRO A 185 -3.26 9.92 -29.96
N ILE A 186 -3.09 9.24 -31.11
CA ILE A 186 -2.81 7.79 -31.20
C ILE A 186 -1.55 7.39 -30.41
N TRP A 187 -0.57 8.28 -30.28
CA TRP A 187 0.64 8.07 -29.48
C TRP A 187 0.37 7.94 -27.98
N GLN A 188 -0.47 8.81 -27.41
CA GLN A 188 -0.85 8.73 -25.99
C GLN A 188 -1.69 7.48 -25.73
N LYS A 189 -2.59 7.14 -26.66
CA LYS A 189 -3.39 5.90 -26.60
C LYS A 189 -2.51 4.64 -26.64
N ALA A 190 -1.44 4.65 -27.42
CA ALA A 190 -0.47 3.56 -27.48
C ALA A 190 0.33 3.43 -26.16
N LEU A 191 0.80 4.55 -25.60
CA LEU A 191 1.51 4.55 -24.30
C LEU A 191 0.63 4.02 -23.17
N ASP A 192 -0.62 4.48 -23.05
CA ASP A 192 -1.56 3.99 -22.03
C ASP A 192 -1.86 2.49 -22.21
N SER A 193 -1.97 2.03 -23.46
CA SER A 193 -2.18 0.61 -23.76
C SER A 193 -0.96 -0.26 -23.42
N ILE A 194 0.25 0.26 -23.60
CA ILE A 194 1.50 -0.43 -23.21
C ILE A 194 1.59 -0.51 -21.69
N VAL A 195 1.28 0.57 -20.98
CA VAL A 195 1.26 0.62 -19.51
C VAL A 195 0.25 -0.39 -18.97
N LEU A 196 -0.95 -0.46 -19.57
CA LEU A 196 -1.98 -1.47 -19.26
C LEU A 196 -1.49 -2.91 -19.43
N LEU A 197 -0.88 -3.21 -20.58
CA LEU A 197 -0.35 -4.54 -20.88
C LEU A 197 0.78 -4.93 -19.93
N SER A 198 1.67 -3.99 -19.63
CA SER A 198 2.79 -4.22 -18.71
C SER A 198 2.30 -4.51 -17.28
N GLY A 199 1.33 -3.75 -16.77
CA GLY A 199 0.73 -4.00 -15.45
C GLY A 199 0.01 -5.36 -15.37
N LEU A 200 -0.71 -5.75 -16.43
CA LEU A 200 -1.36 -7.07 -16.49
C LEU A 200 -0.34 -8.21 -16.52
N PHE A 201 0.75 -8.03 -17.27
CA PHE A 201 1.85 -8.99 -17.35
C PHE A 201 2.56 -9.16 -15.99
N PHE A 202 2.87 -8.06 -15.31
CA PHE A 202 3.45 -8.09 -13.95
C PHE A 202 2.52 -8.78 -12.95
N ALA A 203 1.20 -8.52 -13.00
CA ALA A 203 0.23 -9.18 -12.14
C ALA A 203 0.17 -10.70 -12.37
N PHE A 204 0.17 -11.12 -13.64
CA PHE A 204 0.17 -12.54 -14.01
C PHE A 204 1.47 -13.22 -13.58
N TYR A 205 2.62 -12.60 -13.86
CA TYR A 205 3.94 -13.12 -13.51
C TYR A 205 4.14 -13.20 -11.99
N GLY A 206 3.71 -12.18 -11.24
CA GLY A 206 3.77 -12.20 -9.78
C GLY A 206 2.89 -13.28 -9.17
N THR A 207 1.64 -13.41 -9.64
CA THR A 207 0.72 -14.47 -9.19
C THR A 207 1.29 -15.86 -9.51
N TYR A 208 1.89 -16.03 -10.69
CA TYR A 208 2.52 -17.28 -11.09
C TYR A 208 3.70 -17.66 -10.19
N ASN A 209 4.63 -16.75 -9.92
CA ASN A 209 5.77 -17.04 -9.03
C ASN A 209 5.33 -17.39 -7.61
N THR A 210 4.33 -16.69 -7.07
CA THR A 210 3.80 -16.98 -5.73
C THR A 210 3.11 -18.34 -5.63
N ILE A 211 2.42 -18.79 -6.69
CA ILE A 211 1.77 -20.11 -6.71
C ILE A 211 2.80 -21.23 -6.93
N VAL A 212 3.81 -20.99 -7.75
CA VAL A 212 4.86 -21.98 -8.05
C VAL A 212 5.89 -22.08 -6.92
N GLY A 213 5.91 -21.12 -5.99
CA GLY A 213 6.73 -21.18 -4.77
C GLY A 213 8.22 -21.04 -5.05
N VAL A 214 8.58 -20.15 -5.99
CA VAL A 214 9.97 -19.77 -6.31
C VAL A 214 10.17 -18.29 -6.04
#